data_AF-A0A5C9E418-F1
#
_entry.id   AF-A0A5C9E418-F1
#
_cell.length_a   1.000
_cell.length_b   1.000
_cell.length_c   1.000
_cell.angle_alpha   90.00
_cell.angle_beta   90.00
_cell.angle_gamma   90.00
#
_symmetry.space_group_name_H-M   'P 1'
#
loop_
_entity.id
_entity.type
_entity.pdbx_description
1 polymer ?
#
loop_
_entity_poly.entity_id
_entity_poly.type
_entity_poly.pdbx_seq_one_letter_code
_entity_poly.pdbx_strand_id
1 'polypeptide(L)'
;MLISMVDKSETSPTITEDGIIVRAELEHLRKAAELVLFEYDEIVEKRDGQRSSVIGTIETGDTLIFREDIDLFPAEIVAIKIWENLWYVISTSEIPPSGFPTTKDAMRAGEAEAKRLKRIKEFFEKDAGIKTEDVTEWKPDKRADADRILGLISSATKKWVH
;
A
#
# COMPACT_ATOMS: atom_id res chain seq x y z
N MET A 1 -11.91 -24.02 -42.33
CA MET A 1 -10.70 -24.41 -41.56
C MET A 1 -9.84 -23.15 -41.43
N LEU A 2 -9.37 -22.84 -40.20
CA LEU A 2 -8.58 -21.67 -39.73
C LEU A 2 -9.38 -20.35 -39.55
N ILE A 3 -9.68 -19.84 -38.33
CA ILE A 3 -8.81 -19.28 -37.23
C ILE A 3 -8.15 -17.97 -37.74
N SER A 4 -8.17 -16.78 -37.11
CA SER A 4 -8.42 -16.32 -35.74
C SER A 4 -8.55 -14.77 -35.73
N MET A 5 -9.24 -14.27 -34.69
CA MET A 5 -9.00 -13.08 -33.85
C MET A 5 -8.49 -11.78 -34.50
N VAL A 6 -9.22 -10.70 -34.25
CA VAL A 6 -8.73 -9.60 -33.40
C VAL A 6 -9.92 -9.05 -32.62
N ASP A 7 -10.16 -9.57 -31.41
CA ASP A 7 -10.88 -8.81 -30.39
C ASP A 7 -9.81 -8.34 -29.40
N LYS A 8 -9.34 -7.10 -29.59
CA LYS A 8 -8.48 -6.43 -28.61
C LYS A 8 -9.40 -5.87 -27.53
N SER A 9 -9.81 -6.72 -26.60
CA SER A 9 -10.17 -6.20 -25.29
C SER A 9 -8.86 -5.73 -24.64
N GLU A 10 -8.67 -4.41 -24.64
CA GLU A 10 -7.73 -3.75 -23.72
C GLU A 10 -8.18 -4.13 -22.32
N THR A 11 -7.58 -5.19 -21.79
CA THR A 11 -7.63 -5.50 -20.37
C THR A 11 -6.76 -4.45 -19.71
N SER A 12 -7.37 -3.31 -19.39
CA SER A 12 -6.84 -2.42 -18.37
C SER A 12 -6.47 -3.29 -17.17
N PRO A 13 -5.23 -3.22 -16.67
CA PRO A 13 -4.82 -4.02 -15.53
C PRO A 13 -5.76 -3.68 -14.37
N THR A 14 -6.61 -4.63 -14.01
CA THR A 14 -7.47 -4.53 -12.84
C THR A 14 -6.54 -4.41 -11.62
N ILE A 15 -6.43 -3.21 -11.08
CA ILE A 15 -5.76 -2.96 -9.81
C ILE A 15 -6.62 -3.65 -8.76
N THR A 16 -6.08 -4.69 -8.13
CA THR A 16 -6.73 -5.33 -6.98
C THR A 16 -6.83 -4.32 -5.85
N GLU A 17 -8.07 -4.13 -5.40
CA GLU A 17 -8.55 -3.28 -4.31
C GLU A 17 -7.76 -3.56 -3.03
N ASP A 18 -7.19 -2.52 -2.41
CA ASP A 18 -6.97 -2.38 -0.95
C ASP A 18 -5.87 -1.36 -0.66
N GLY A 19 -6.19 -0.09 -0.84
CA GLY A 19 -5.32 0.99 -0.43
C GLY A 19 -5.91 2.36 -0.66
N ILE A 20 -5.32 3.35 0.01
CA ILE A 20 -5.76 4.73 -0.04
C ILE A 20 -4.65 5.62 -0.60
N ILE A 21 -5.07 6.66 -1.30
CA ILE A 21 -4.24 7.78 -1.68
C ILE A 21 -4.46 8.88 -0.65
N VAL A 22 -3.36 9.41 -0.11
CA VAL A 22 -3.41 10.44 0.93
C VAL A 22 -2.33 11.50 0.68
N ARG A 23 -2.69 12.77 0.87
CA ARG A 23 -1.74 13.88 0.85
C ARG A 23 -1.37 14.25 2.28
N ALA A 24 -0.24 13.77 2.76
CA ALA A 24 0.16 13.83 4.16
C ALA A 24 1.67 14.01 4.34
N GLU A 25 2.04 14.68 5.45
CA GLU A 25 3.42 14.68 5.95
C GLU A 25 3.78 13.33 6.60
N LEU A 26 5.08 13.05 6.68
CA LEU A 26 5.64 11.82 7.25
C LEU A 26 5.14 11.55 8.68
N GLU A 27 5.00 12.58 9.52
CA GLU A 27 4.50 12.43 10.89
C GLU A 27 3.06 11.93 10.95
N HIS A 28 2.21 12.23 9.96
CA HIS A 28 0.85 11.70 9.93
C HIS A 28 0.86 10.21 9.60
N LEU A 29 1.77 9.76 8.73
CA LEU A 29 1.93 8.34 8.44
C LEU A 29 2.38 7.56 9.68
N ARG A 30 3.33 8.12 10.45
CA ARG A 30 3.79 7.52 11.72
C ARG A 30 2.65 7.39 12.72
N LYS A 31 1.91 8.48 12.95
CA LYS A 31 0.74 8.45 13.84
C LYS A 31 -0.32 7.45 13.38
N ALA A 32 -0.55 7.35 12.06
CA ALA A 32 -1.48 6.35 11.52
C ALA A 32 -1.01 4.92 11.81
N ALA A 33 0.29 4.64 11.70
CA ALA A 33 0.87 3.34 12.03
C ALA A 33 0.77 3.04 13.54
N GLU A 34 1.10 3.99 14.41
CA GLU A 34 0.99 3.87 15.88
C GLU A 34 -0.42 3.50 16.36
N LEU A 35 -1.45 3.88 15.61
CA LEU A 35 -2.84 3.55 15.95
C LEU A 35 -3.23 2.09 15.71
N VAL A 36 -2.50 1.40 14.83
CA VAL A 36 -2.91 0.08 14.31
C VAL A 36 -1.86 -1.01 14.44
N LEU A 37 -0.61 -0.65 14.74
CA LEU A 37 0.49 -1.58 14.97
C LEU A 37 0.91 -1.57 16.44
N PHE A 38 1.26 -2.75 16.95
CA PHE A 38 1.90 -2.90 18.26
C PHE A 38 3.41 -3.07 18.07
N GLU A 39 4.24 -2.30 18.80
CA GLU A 39 5.71 -2.35 18.78
C GLU A 39 6.30 -2.59 17.37
N TYR A 40 6.61 -1.52 16.62
CA TYR A 40 6.99 -1.64 15.22
C TYR A 40 8.33 -0.97 14.90
N ASP A 41 8.98 -1.48 13.86
CA ASP A 41 10.14 -0.88 13.23
C ASP A 41 9.75 -0.05 12.01
N GLU A 42 10.50 1.04 11.77
CA GLU A 42 10.36 1.91 10.59
C GLU A 42 11.51 1.67 9.62
N ILE A 43 11.18 1.18 8.42
CA ILE A 43 12.13 0.80 7.37
C ILE A 43 11.86 1.62 6.12
N VAL A 44 12.91 2.17 5.50
CA VAL A 44 12.81 2.72 4.14
C VAL A 44 13.40 1.71 3.17
N GLU A 45 12.61 1.33 2.18
CA GLU A 45 13.07 0.58 1.02
C GLU A 45 13.14 1.52 -0.19
N LYS A 46 14.37 1.73 -0.68
CA LYS A 46 14.66 2.54 -1.86
C LYS A 46 14.17 1.83 -3.14
N ARG A 47 13.99 2.58 -4.22
CA ARG A 47 13.59 2.02 -5.53
C ARG A 47 14.47 0.90 -6.04
N ASP A 48 15.75 0.90 -5.68
CA ASP A 48 16.71 -0.14 -6.07
C ASP A 48 16.63 -1.39 -5.17
N GLY A 49 15.71 -1.41 -4.21
CA GLY A 49 15.49 -2.49 -3.25
C GLY A 49 16.38 -2.41 -2.01
N GLN A 50 17.25 -1.39 -1.90
CA GLN A 50 18.07 -1.22 -0.69
C GLN A 50 17.20 -0.84 0.49
N ARG A 51 17.35 -1.56 1.61
CA ARG A 51 16.67 -1.27 2.86
C ARG A 51 17.61 -0.58 3.83
N SER A 52 17.12 0.47 4.46
CA SER A 52 17.83 1.18 5.51
C SER A 52 16.86 1.64 6.60
N SER A 53 17.40 1.86 7.80
CA SER A 53 16.73 2.68 8.81
C SER A 53 16.42 4.07 8.24
N VAL A 54 15.40 4.74 8.77
CA VAL A 54 14.93 6.04 8.24
C VAL A 54 15.95 7.14 8.53
N ILE A 55 16.96 7.22 7.67
CA ILE A 55 17.99 8.25 7.70
C ILE A 55 17.99 8.93 6.33
N GLY A 56 17.58 10.20 6.31
CA GLY A 56 17.59 11.03 5.10
C GLY A 56 16.23 11.23 4.45
N THR A 57 16.25 11.73 3.22
CA THR A 57 15.03 12.10 2.47
C THR A 57 14.42 10.88 1.80
N ILE A 58 13.09 10.76 1.90
CA ILE A 58 12.29 9.78 1.15
C ILE A 58 11.91 10.42 -0.19
N GLU A 59 12.36 9.80 -1.28
CA GLU A 59 12.11 10.25 -2.65
C GLU A 59 10.85 9.59 -3.22
N THR A 60 10.29 10.13 -4.30
CA THR A 60 9.24 9.43 -5.06
C THR A 60 9.68 7.98 -5.34
N GLY A 61 8.78 7.02 -5.31
CA GLY A 61 9.02 5.59 -5.53
C GLY A 61 9.74 4.87 -4.38
N ASP A 62 10.29 5.57 -3.40
CA ASP A 62 10.71 4.93 -2.15
C ASP A 62 9.47 4.47 -1.38
N THR A 63 9.66 3.42 -0.59
CA THR A 63 8.63 2.81 0.24
C THR A 63 9.01 2.96 1.70
N LEU A 64 8.09 3.49 2.49
CA LEU A 64 8.16 3.50 3.94
C LEU A 64 7.35 2.34 4.47
N ILE A 65 7.96 1.49 5.30
CA ILE A 65 7.36 0.28 5.83
C ILE A 65 7.38 0.39 7.35
N PHE A 66 6.20 0.31 7.96
CA PHE A 66 6.04 0.11 9.39
C PHE A 66 5.69 -1.34 9.63
N ARG A 67 6.56 -2.11 10.29
CA ARG A 67 6.41 -3.56 10.47
C ARG A 67 6.42 -3.91 11.94
N GLU A 68 5.44 -4.67 12.40
CA GLU A 68 5.40 -5.17 13.79
C GLU A 68 6.61 -6.05 14.12
N ASP A 69 7.15 -5.89 15.32
CA ASP A 69 8.21 -6.72 15.89
C ASP A 69 7.60 -8.00 16.49
N ILE A 70 7.05 -8.84 15.61
CA ILE A 70 6.51 -10.16 15.96
C ILE A 70 7.01 -11.23 14.99
N ASP A 71 7.27 -12.42 15.51
CA ASP A 71 7.84 -13.54 14.73
C ASP A 71 6.86 -14.13 13.71
N LEU A 72 5.55 -14.05 13.99
CA LEU A 72 4.52 -14.75 13.22
C LEU A 72 3.52 -13.75 12.64
N PHE A 73 3.55 -13.61 11.32
CA PHE A 73 2.61 -12.81 10.53
C PHE A 73 2.59 -11.34 10.95
N PRO A 74 3.74 -10.66 10.99
CA PRO A 74 3.79 -9.24 11.32
C PRO A 74 2.87 -8.46 10.40
N ALA A 75 2.06 -7.60 11.00
CA ALA A 75 1.32 -6.62 10.22
C ALA A 75 2.28 -5.55 9.71
N GLU A 76 2.00 -5.08 8.50
CA GLU A 76 2.77 -4.05 7.84
C GLU A 76 1.84 -2.95 7.34
N ILE A 77 2.19 -1.70 7.64
CA ILE A 77 1.66 -0.53 6.94
C ILE A 77 2.71 -0.07 5.96
N VAL A 78 2.38 -0.12 4.67
CA VAL A 78 3.29 0.20 3.58
C VAL A 78 2.81 1.50 2.92
N ALA A 79 3.67 2.52 2.93
CA ALA A 79 3.41 3.82 2.32
C ALA A 79 4.42 4.10 1.21
N ILE A 80 3.97 4.05 -0.05
CA ILE A 80 4.78 4.34 -1.22
C ILE A 80 4.66 5.83 -1.56
N LYS A 81 5.80 6.52 -1.67
CA LYS A 81 5.81 7.92 -2.05
C LYS A 81 5.52 8.06 -3.54
N ILE A 82 4.41 8.69 -3.88
CA ILE A 82 4.02 8.84 -5.29
C ILE A 82 4.48 10.18 -5.84
N TRP A 83 4.31 11.25 -5.08
CA TRP A 83 4.66 12.61 -5.52
C TRP A 83 4.68 13.58 -4.34
N GLU A 84 5.72 14.41 -4.15
CA GLU A 84 5.77 15.39 -3.05
C GLU A 84 5.32 14.80 -1.69
N ASN A 85 4.11 15.13 -1.23
CA ASN A 85 3.50 14.63 0.00
C ASN A 85 2.30 13.69 -0.27
N LEU A 86 2.21 13.15 -1.47
CA LEU A 86 1.19 12.19 -1.91
C LEU A 86 1.73 10.78 -1.76
N TRP A 87 0.97 9.95 -1.06
CA TRP A 87 1.32 8.59 -0.71
C TRP A 87 0.21 7.63 -1.14
N TYR A 88 0.62 6.44 -1.56
CA TYR A 88 -0.25 5.28 -1.61
C TYR A 88 0.02 4.41 -0.40
N VAL A 89 -1.02 4.17 0.38
CA VAL A 89 -0.94 3.47 1.67
C VAL A 89 -1.78 2.22 1.61
N ILE A 90 -1.19 1.10 2.02
CA ILE A 90 -1.83 -0.20 2.14
C ILE A 90 -1.56 -0.80 3.52
N SER A 91 -2.47 -1.65 3.97
CA SER A 91 -2.23 -2.56 5.09
C SER A 91 -2.03 -3.95 4.51
N THR A 92 -1.01 -4.66 4.98
CA THR A 92 -0.74 -6.05 4.61
C THR A 92 -0.23 -6.81 5.82
N SER A 93 -0.16 -8.14 5.72
CA SER A 93 0.45 -9.00 6.73
C SER A 93 1.27 -10.07 6.01
N GLU A 94 2.40 -10.46 6.60
CA GLU A 94 3.21 -11.52 5.99
C GLU A 94 2.42 -12.83 5.89
N ILE A 95 2.33 -13.40 4.69
CA ILE A 95 1.73 -14.72 4.48
C ILE A 95 2.80 -15.80 4.73
N PRO A 96 2.51 -16.86 5.50
CA PRO A 96 3.45 -17.96 5.70
C PRO A 96 3.89 -18.56 4.36
N PRO A 97 5.14 -19.02 4.22
CA PRO A 97 5.59 -19.69 2.99
C PRO A 97 4.75 -20.92 2.61
N SER A 98 4.14 -21.59 3.60
CA SER A 98 3.21 -22.70 3.39
C SER A 98 1.79 -22.27 2.97
N GLY A 99 1.52 -20.97 2.90
CA GLY A 99 0.18 -20.40 2.85
C GLY A 99 -0.57 -20.56 4.18
N PHE A 100 -1.74 -19.92 4.27
CA PHE A 100 -2.61 -20.07 5.43
C PHE A 100 -3.07 -21.53 5.57
N PRO A 101 -3.02 -22.11 6.79
CA PRO A 101 -3.44 -23.50 7.02
C PRO A 101 -4.89 -23.78 6.64
N THR A 102 -5.76 -22.76 6.75
CA THR A 102 -7.17 -22.86 6.39
C THR A 102 -7.67 -21.60 5.69
N THR A 103 -8.74 -21.74 4.89
CA THR A 103 -9.46 -20.59 4.31
C THR A 103 -9.96 -19.62 5.38
N LYS A 104 -10.32 -20.12 6.57
CA LYS A 104 -10.78 -19.30 7.69
C LYS A 104 -9.68 -18.40 8.23
N ASP A 105 -8.44 -18.89 8.26
CA ASP A 105 -7.29 -18.09 8.72
C ASP A 105 -6.93 -17.02 7.69
N ALA A 106 -7.00 -17.35 6.40
CA ALA A 106 -6.85 -16.36 5.32
C ALA A 106 -7.92 -15.26 5.40
N MET A 107 -9.19 -15.62 5.59
CA MET A 107 -10.28 -14.65 5.75
C MET A 107 -10.06 -13.73 6.96
N ARG A 108 -9.61 -14.28 8.09
CA ARG A 108 -9.32 -13.50 9.30
C ARG A 108 -8.19 -12.51 9.10
N ALA A 109 -7.14 -12.89 8.37
CA ALA A 109 -6.03 -12.00 8.03
C ALA A 109 -6.52 -10.82 7.17
N GLY A 110 -7.27 -11.11 6.09
CA GLY A 110 -7.87 -10.07 5.24
C GLY A 110 -8.84 -9.16 5.99
N GLU A 111 -9.69 -9.70 6.87
CA GLU A 111 -10.58 -8.90 7.73
C GLU A 111 -9.81 -7.98 8.68
N ALA A 112 -8.68 -8.45 9.21
CA ALA A 112 -7.82 -7.65 10.07
C ALA A 112 -7.14 -6.51 9.28
N GLU A 113 -6.64 -6.78 8.08
CA GLU A 113 -6.04 -5.79 7.17
C GLU A 113 -7.05 -4.70 6.79
N ALA A 114 -8.24 -5.08 6.33
CA ALA A 114 -9.31 -4.15 6.00
C ALA A 114 -9.70 -3.27 7.20
N LYS A 115 -9.73 -3.85 8.42
CA LYS A 115 -10.02 -3.11 9.65
C LYS A 115 -8.92 -2.12 10.02
N ARG A 116 -7.63 -2.47 9.84
CA ARG A 116 -6.50 -1.55 10.06
C ARG A 116 -6.55 -0.40 9.06
N LEU A 117 -6.72 -0.69 7.77
CA LEU A 117 -6.82 0.34 6.73
C LEU A 117 -8.01 1.27 6.98
N LYS A 118 -9.16 0.74 7.40
CA LYS A 118 -10.31 1.55 7.81
C LYS A 118 -9.99 2.50 8.96
N ARG A 119 -9.28 2.04 10.00
CA ARG A 119 -8.86 2.89 11.14
C ARG A 119 -7.90 3.98 10.70
N ILE A 120 -6.95 3.66 9.83
CA ILE A 120 -6.03 4.64 9.22
C ILE A 120 -6.82 5.70 8.45
N LYS A 121 -7.79 5.28 7.64
CA LYS A 121 -8.67 6.18 6.87
C LYS A 121 -9.45 7.12 7.81
N GLU A 122 -10.06 6.57 8.86
CA GLU A 122 -10.80 7.34 9.86
C GLU A 122 -9.90 8.36 10.58
N PHE A 123 -8.66 7.98 10.94
CA PHE A 123 -7.69 8.90 11.53
C PHE A 123 -7.37 10.07 10.59
N PHE A 124 -7.06 9.79 9.32
CA PHE A 124 -6.74 10.86 8.37
C PHE A 124 -7.93 11.81 8.22
N GLU A 125 -9.13 11.29 8.00
CA GLU A 125 -10.29 12.11 7.69
C GLU A 125 -10.83 12.89 8.90
N LYS A 126 -10.88 12.26 10.08
CA LYS A 126 -11.55 12.83 11.25
C LYS A 126 -10.59 13.53 12.20
N ASP A 127 -9.42 12.94 12.43
CA ASP A 127 -8.50 13.42 13.46
C ASP A 127 -7.45 14.37 12.87
N ALA A 128 -6.93 14.05 11.67
CA ALA A 128 -5.95 14.89 10.98
C ALA A 128 -6.56 15.90 10.01
N GLY A 129 -7.85 15.77 9.66
CA GLY A 129 -8.53 16.64 8.69
C GLY A 129 -7.99 16.52 7.26
N ILE A 130 -7.38 15.38 6.93
CA ILE A 130 -6.77 15.06 5.64
C ILE A 130 -7.75 14.21 4.83
N LYS A 131 -8.05 14.65 3.60
CA LYS A 131 -8.86 13.86 2.68
C LYS A 131 -8.12 12.60 2.23
N THR A 132 -8.81 11.47 2.23
CA THR A 132 -8.33 10.23 1.61
C THR A 132 -9.16 9.90 0.38
N GLU A 133 -8.57 9.18 -0.56
CA GLU A 133 -9.24 8.69 -1.77
C GLU A 133 -8.93 7.20 -1.92
N ASP A 134 -9.93 6.38 -2.21
CA ASP A 134 -9.68 4.96 -2.48
C ASP A 134 -8.94 4.83 -3.81
N VAL A 135 -7.89 4.01 -3.85
CA VAL A 135 -6.99 3.92 -5.02
C VAL A 135 -7.71 3.52 -6.30
N THR A 136 -8.81 2.79 -6.20
CA THR A 136 -9.63 2.34 -7.34
C THR A 136 -10.48 3.45 -7.94
N GLU A 137 -10.83 4.47 -7.15
CA GLU A 137 -11.60 5.64 -7.59
C GLU A 137 -10.70 6.83 -7.95
N TRP A 138 -9.45 6.79 -7.50
CA TRP A 138 -8.50 7.87 -7.65
C TRP A 138 -8.06 8.07 -9.11
N LYS A 139 -7.99 9.33 -9.55
CA LYS A 139 -7.54 9.71 -10.89
C LYS A 139 -6.42 10.74 -10.79
N PRO A 140 -5.26 10.53 -11.44
CA PRO A 140 -4.18 11.51 -11.45
C PRO A 140 -4.60 12.81 -12.15
N ASP A 141 -4.38 13.95 -11.51
CA ASP A 141 -4.72 15.28 -12.07
C ASP A 141 -3.90 15.65 -13.33
N LYS A 142 -2.65 15.17 -13.42
CA LYS A 142 -1.71 15.49 -14.50
C LYS A 142 -1.46 14.27 -15.38
N ARG A 143 -1.86 14.36 -16.65
CA ARG A 143 -1.65 13.30 -17.65
C ARG A 143 -0.18 12.92 -17.87
N ALA A 144 0.76 13.87 -17.73
CA ALA A 144 2.17 13.62 -18.03
C ALA A 144 2.88 12.69 -17.01
N ASP A 145 2.38 12.63 -15.77
CA ASP A 145 2.95 11.78 -14.71
C ASP A 145 2.02 10.60 -14.36
N ALA A 146 0.82 10.53 -14.95
CA ALA A 146 -0.19 9.52 -14.66
C ALA A 146 0.33 8.09 -14.87
N ASP A 147 0.96 7.81 -16.01
CA ASP A 147 1.47 6.47 -16.34
C ASP A 147 2.57 6.03 -15.37
N ARG A 148 3.44 6.97 -14.98
CA ARG A 148 4.51 6.70 -14.01
C ARG A 148 3.94 6.40 -12.63
N ILE A 149 2.97 7.19 -12.19
CA ILE A 149 2.32 7.02 -10.88
C ILE A 149 1.54 5.70 -10.83
N LEU A 150 0.74 5.41 -11.86
CA LEU A 150 0.00 4.16 -11.97
C LEU A 150 0.96 2.95 -12.05
N GLY A 151 2.11 3.11 -12.71
CA GLY A 151 3.18 2.11 -12.72
C GLY A 151 3.77 1.86 -11.33
N LEU A 152 3.97 2.89 -10.50
CA LEU A 152 4.42 2.74 -9.12
C LEU A 152 3.38 2.01 -8.27
N ILE A 153 2.10 2.42 -8.34
CA ILE A 153 1.01 1.76 -7.63
C ILE A 153 0.94 0.29 -8.04
N SER A 154 0.88 0.00 -9.35
CA SER A 154 0.80 -1.38 -9.85
C SER A 154 1.99 -2.24 -9.41
N SER A 155 3.19 -1.68 -9.40
CA SER A 155 4.39 -2.40 -8.94
C SER A 155 4.33 -2.67 -7.43
N ALA A 156 3.85 -1.71 -6.65
CA ALA A 156 3.68 -1.86 -5.22
C ALA A 156 2.60 -2.90 -4.88
N THR A 157 1.43 -2.83 -5.53
CA THR A 157 0.35 -3.81 -5.36
C THR A 157 0.85 -5.23 -5.63
N LYS A 158 1.60 -5.46 -6.72
CA LYS A 158 2.17 -6.79 -7.03
C LYS A 158 3.17 -7.29 -5.99
N LYS A 159 3.85 -6.38 -5.30
CA LYS A 159 4.89 -6.73 -4.33
C LYS A 159 4.33 -7.01 -2.94
N TRP A 160 3.32 -6.24 -2.53
CA TRP A 160 2.90 -6.14 -1.14
C TRP A 160 1.47 -6.60 -0.87
N VAL A 161 0.62 -6.68 -1.89
CA VAL A 161 -0.73 -7.25 -1.78
C VAL A 161 -0.61 -8.73 -2.16
N HIS A 162 -0.93 -9.60 -1.20
CA HIS A 162 -0.71 -11.06 -1.27
C HIS A 162 -2.02 -11.85 -1.32
#